data_AF-A0A356EN08-F1
#
_entry.id   AF-A0A356EN08-F1
#
_cell.length_a   1.000
_cell.length_b   1.000
_cell.length_c   1.000
_cell.angle_alpha   90.00
_cell.angle_beta   90.00
_cell.angle_gamma   90.00
#
_symmetry.space_group_name_H-M   'P 1'
#
loop_
_entity.id
_entity.type
_entity.pdbx_description
1 polymer ?
#
loop_
_entity_poly.entity_id
_entity_poly.type
_entity_poly.pdbx_seq_one_letter_code
_entity_poly.pdbx_strand_id
1 'polypeptide(L)'
;MTKKQRQLFLCAVKSLLLSLGAQQSDDRFTLQTKAGTLTLYPDEHGTIGVGTVFTRFDDPHAARKLVDCNRFSGKWNHHYFDGWDVETAITDCEYWLRKVIVLPSVSPE
;
A
#
# COMPACT_ATOMS: atom_id res chain seq x y z
N MET A 1 10.61 5.40 -17.35
CA MET A 1 9.54 6.12 -16.61
C MET A 1 9.87 7.60 -16.46
N THR A 2 8.93 8.52 -16.70
CA THR A 2 9.13 9.97 -16.53
C THR A 2 8.88 10.44 -15.09
N LYS A 3 9.46 11.58 -14.69
CA LYS A 3 9.17 12.22 -13.38
C LYS A 3 7.67 12.49 -13.19
N LYS A 4 6.98 12.92 -14.24
CA LYS A 4 5.52 13.16 -14.22
C LYS A 4 4.75 11.89 -13.88
N GLN A 5 5.10 10.74 -14.47
CA GLN A 5 4.44 9.47 -14.19
C GLN A 5 4.67 8.98 -12.75
N ARG A 6 5.88 9.16 -12.20
CA ARG A 6 6.17 8.84 -10.79
C ARG A 6 5.33 9.68 -9.84
N GLN A 7 5.21 10.98 -10.11
CA GLN A 7 4.36 11.87 -9.33
C GLN A 7 2.87 11.49 -9.42
N LEU A 8 2.40 11.11 -10.62
CA LEU A 8 1.03 10.62 -10.81
C LEU A 8 0.77 9.35 -10.00
N PHE A 9 1.71 8.40 -10.01
CA PHE A 9 1.64 7.19 -9.18
C PHE A 9 1.54 7.55 -7.69
N LEU A 10 2.40 8.44 -7.19
CA LEU A 10 2.35 8.85 -5.78
C LEU A 10 1.03 9.49 -5.39
N CYS A 11 0.51 10.41 -6.20
CA CYS A 11 -0.78 11.04 -5.94
C CYS A 11 -1.90 9.99 -5.92
N ALA A 12 -1.91 9.09 -6.90
CA ALA A 12 -2.96 8.09 -7.02
C ALA A 12 -2.93 7.06 -5.88
N VAL A 13 -1.74 6.59 -5.47
CA VAL A 13 -1.63 5.70 -4.29
C VAL A 13 -2.10 6.40 -3.03
N LYS A 14 -1.72 7.67 -2.80
CA LYS A 14 -2.19 8.42 -1.64
C LYS A 14 -3.72 8.55 -1.63
N SER A 15 -4.32 8.88 -2.78
CA SER A 15 -5.78 8.93 -2.93
C SER A 15 -6.43 7.56 -2.68
N LEU A 16 -5.85 6.48 -3.20
CA LEU A 16 -6.30 5.12 -2.94
C LEU A 16 -6.29 4.81 -1.44
N LEU A 17 -5.17 5.07 -0.74
CA LEU A 17 -5.05 4.80 0.69
C LEU A 17 -6.11 5.55 1.50
N LEU A 18 -6.32 6.83 1.21
CA LEU A 18 -7.38 7.62 1.84
C LEU A 18 -8.78 7.04 1.57
N SER A 19 -9.04 6.60 0.33
CA SER A 19 -10.32 5.97 -0.03
C SER A 19 -10.57 4.63 0.67
N LEU A 20 -9.50 3.93 1.06
CA LEU A 20 -9.56 2.70 1.85
C LEU A 20 -9.67 2.96 3.36
N GLY A 21 -9.76 4.23 3.78
CA GLY A 21 -9.90 4.62 5.18
C GLY A 21 -8.57 4.76 5.93
N ALA A 22 -7.44 4.90 5.23
CA ALA A 22 -6.17 5.17 5.88
C ALA A 22 -6.16 6.56 6.54
N GLN A 23 -5.56 6.64 7.72
CA GLN A 23 -5.26 7.91 8.38
C GLN A 23 -3.88 8.40 7.95
N GLN A 24 -3.77 9.67 7.58
CA GLN A 24 -2.49 10.27 7.21
C GLN A 24 -1.88 10.99 8.41
N SER A 25 -0.59 10.76 8.65
CA SER A 25 0.26 11.51 9.55
C SER A 25 1.57 11.82 8.84
N ASP A 26 1.81 13.09 8.53
CA ASP A 26 2.94 13.54 7.71
C ASP A 26 3.00 12.82 6.35
N ASP A 27 4.09 12.10 6.10
CA ASP A 27 4.34 11.32 4.90
C ASP A 27 3.87 9.86 5.00
N ARG A 28 3.36 9.46 6.16
CA ARG A 28 2.93 8.08 6.46
C ARG A 28 1.42 7.96 6.49
N PHE A 29 0.97 6.75 6.18
CA PHE A 29 -0.41 6.34 6.25
C PHE A 29 -0.53 5.15 7.19
N THR A 30 -1.61 5.10 7.96
CA THR A 30 -1.95 3.94 8.79
C THR A 30 -3.31 3.41 8.38
N LEU A 31 -3.39 2.09 8.19
CA LEU A 31 -4.58 1.41 7.73
C LEU A 31 -4.91 0.27 8.70
N GLN A 32 -6.16 0.19 9.14
CA GLN A 32 -6.62 -0.90 9.99
C GLN A 32 -6.88 -2.15 9.14
N THR A 33 -6.28 -3.27 9.52
CA THR A 33 -6.33 -4.53 8.77
C THR A 33 -6.84 -5.66 9.68
N LYS A 34 -7.16 -6.81 9.07
CA LYS A 34 -7.51 -8.05 9.79
C LYS A 34 -6.35 -8.58 10.65
N ALA A 35 -5.14 -8.07 10.48
CA ALA A 35 -3.93 -8.46 11.17
C ALA A 35 -3.31 -7.33 12.02
N GLY A 36 -4.11 -6.32 12.40
CA GLY A 36 -3.62 -5.15 13.14
C GLY A 36 -3.38 -3.94 12.23
N THR A 37 -2.57 -2.98 12.70
CA THR A 37 -2.27 -1.76 11.97
C THR A 37 -1.19 -2.01 10.91
N LEU A 38 -1.48 -1.63 9.67
CA LEU A 38 -0.50 -1.55 8.59
C LEU A 38 -0.05 -0.11 8.41
N THR A 39 1.25 0.15 8.57
CA THR A 39 1.85 1.45 8.24
C THR A 39 2.33 1.42 6.79
N LEU A 40 2.06 2.48 6.02
CA LEU A 40 2.41 2.60 4.61
C LEU A 40 3.14 3.93 4.33
N TYR A 41 4.08 3.88 3.40
CA TYR A 41 4.86 5.02 2.93
C TYR A 41 5.09 4.87 1.41
N PRO A 42 4.28 5.54 0.57
CA PRO A 42 4.49 5.59 -0.88
C PRO A 42 5.68 6.50 -1.20
N ASP A 43 6.63 6.01 -1.98
CA ASP A 43 7.84 6.73 -2.35
C ASP A 43 8.15 6.59 -3.86
N GLU A 44 8.70 7.66 -4.44
CA GLU A 44 9.15 7.62 -5.82
C GLU A 44 10.49 6.92 -5.91
N HIS A 45 10.64 6.00 -6.86
CA HIS A 45 11.96 5.43 -7.12
C HIS A 45 12.78 6.45 -7.90
N GLY A 46 13.95 6.84 -7.38
CA GLY A 46 14.79 7.88 -7.97
C GLY A 46 15.35 7.57 -9.37
N THR A 47 15.24 6.32 -9.85
CA THR A 47 15.94 5.85 -11.06
C THR A 47 15.14 4.86 -11.91
N ILE A 48 14.40 3.88 -11.34
CA ILE A 48 13.80 2.76 -12.09
C ILE A 48 12.34 2.54 -11.67
N GLY A 49 11.42 2.34 -12.63
CA GLY A 49 10.01 2.08 -12.35
C GLY A 49 9.18 3.30 -11.92
N VAL A 50 7.93 3.05 -11.49
CA VAL A 50 6.98 4.09 -11.03
C VAL A 50 7.15 4.46 -9.57
N GLY A 51 7.52 3.50 -8.71
CA GLY A 51 7.68 3.73 -7.28
C GLY A 51 7.62 2.48 -6.43
N THR A 52 7.63 2.67 -5.12
CA THR A 52 7.48 1.61 -4.12
C THR A 52 6.47 2.06 -3.06
N VAL A 53 5.59 1.16 -2.64
CA VAL A 53 4.83 1.35 -1.40
C VAL A 53 5.50 0.54 -0.32
N PHE A 54 6.24 1.22 0.56
CA PHE A 54 6.83 0.59 1.72
C PHE A 54 5.74 0.31 2.74
N THR A 55 5.73 -0.90 3.31
CA THR A 55 4.73 -1.25 4.31
C THR A 55 5.33 -1.99 5.49
N ARG A 56 4.63 -1.94 6.63
CA ARG A 56 4.95 -2.69 7.83
C ARG A 56 3.69 -2.99 8.66
N PHE A 57 3.43 -4.28 8.89
CA PHE A 57 2.47 -4.71 9.91
C PHE A 57 3.06 -4.57 11.31
N ASP A 58 2.22 -4.19 12.28
CA ASP A 58 2.52 -4.19 13.71
C ASP A 58 2.53 -5.60 14.32
N ASP A 59 1.70 -6.52 13.81
CA ASP A 59 1.70 -7.94 14.14
C ASP A 59 2.08 -8.81 12.92
N PRO A 60 3.39 -9.11 12.74
CA PRO A 60 3.85 -9.99 11.67
C PRO A 60 3.32 -11.42 11.78
N HIS A 61 2.97 -11.90 12.98
CA HIS A 61 2.47 -13.26 13.18
C HIS A 61 1.04 -13.41 12.67
N ALA A 62 0.18 -12.42 12.94
CA ALA A 62 -1.17 -12.38 12.36
C ALA A 62 -1.12 -12.14 10.84
N ALA A 63 -0.29 -11.21 10.38
CA ALA A 63 -0.21 -10.83 8.97
C ALA A 63 0.22 -11.99 8.05
N ARG A 64 1.13 -12.86 8.54
CA ARG A 64 1.58 -14.05 7.79
C ARG A 64 0.50 -15.10 7.53
N LYS A 65 -0.65 -15.01 8.19
CA LYS A 65 -1.82 -15.84 7.88
C LYS A 65 -2.59 -15.34 6.64
N LEU A 66 -2.31 -14.11 6.21
CA LEU A 66 -3.00 -13.43 5.10
C LEU A 66 -2.08 -13.22 3.89
N VAL A 67 -0.83 -12.85 4.12
CA VAL A 67 0.15 -12.48 3.08
C VAL A 67 1.56 -12.93 3.46
N ASP A 68 2.45 -13.09 2.47
CA ASP A 68 3.85 -13.45 2.72
C ASP A 68 4.68 -12.20 3.08
N CYS A 69 4.57 -11.75 4.33
CA CYS A 69 5.39 -10.66 4.86
C CYS A 69 6.60 -11.18 5.63
N ASN A 70 7.61 -10.33 5.82
CA ASN A 70 8.78 -10.66 6.61
C ASN A 70 8.40 -11.01 8.06
N ARG A 71 8.74 -12.24 8.50
CA ARG A 71 8.32 -12.80 9.81
C ARG A 71 8.78 -12.04 11.05
N PHE A 72 9.84 -11.24 10.95
CA PHE A 72 10.41 -10.54 12.11
C PHE A 72 10.02 -9.07 12.13
N SER A 73 9.92 -8.45 10.96
CA SER A 73 9.74 -7.00 10.84
C SER A 73 8.38 -6.58 10.30
N GLY A 74 7.54 -7.51 9.85
CA GLY A 74 6.24 -7.22 9.25
C GLY A 74 6.31 -6.52 7.89
N LYS A 75 7.52 -6.36 7.32
CA LYS A 75 7.72 -5.70 6.03
C LYS A 75 7.04 -6.47 4.90
N TRP A 76 6.28 -5.74 4.09
CA TRP A 76 5.58 -6.26 2.91
C TRP A 76 5.55 -5.19 1.81
N ASN A 77 6.74 -4.83 1.32
CA ASN A 77 6.88 -3.74 0.36
C ASN A 77 6.38 -4.15 -1.03
N HIS A 78 5.70 -3.23 -1.71
CA HIS A 78 5.26 -3.41 -3.09
C HIS A 78 6.16 -2.59 -4.01
N HIS A 79 6.95 -3.28 -4.83
CA HIS A 79 7.91 -2.67 -5.74
C HIS A 79 7.38 -2.72 -7.17
N TYR A 80 7.20 -1.56 -7.79
CA TYR A 80 6.72 -1.44 -9.17
C TYR A 80 7.86 -0.93 -10.07
N PHE A 81 8.69 -1.88 -10.51
CA PHE A 81 9.90 -1.63 -11.30
C PHE A 81 9.59 -1.28 -12.78
N ASP A 82 10.62 -1.30 -13.64
CA ASP A 82 10.47 -0.97 -15.06
C ASP A 82 9.51 -1.95 -15.76
N GLY A 83 8.73 -1.43 -16.71
CA GLY A 83 7.68 -2.17 -17.41
C GLY A 83 6.28 -2.05 -16.80
N TRP A 84 6.15 -1.55 -15.57
CA TRP A 84 4.85 -1.21 -15.00
C TRP A 84 4.42 0.18 -15.45
N ASP A 85 3.20 0.32 -15.97
CA ASP A 85 2.54 1.61 -16.07
C ASP A 85 1.86 1.98 -14.74
N VAL A 86 1.44 3.25 -14.64
CA VAL A 86 0.86 3.80 -13.42
C VAL A 86 -0.44 3.10 -13.05
N GLU A 87 -1.30 2.81 -14.03
CA GLU A 87 -2.61 2.20 -13.81
C GLU A 87 -2.46 0.77 -13.26
N THR A 88 -1.66 -0.05 -13.93
CA THR A 88 -1.37 -1.43 -13.52
C THR A 88 -0.79 -1.48 -12.11
N ALA A 89 0.12 -0.57 -11.77
CA ALA A 89 0.72 -0.49 -10.44
C ALA A 89 -0.32 -0.11 -9.35
N ILE A 90 -1.25 0.79 -9.65
CA ILE A 90 -2.33 1.15 -8.71
C ILE A 90 -3.30 -0.02 -8.53
N THR A 91 -3.70 -0.68 -9.62
CA THR A 91 -4.62 -1.82 -9.58
C THR A 91 -4.04 -2.98 -8.78
N ASP A 92 -2.75 -3.31 -8.96
CA ASP A 92 -2.08 -4.34 -8.15
C ASP A 92 -2.00 -3.93 -6.67
N CYS A 93 -1.63 -2.66 -6.38
CA CYS A 93 -1.62 -2.13 -5.02
C CYS A 93 -2.98 -2.29 -4.33
N GLU A 94 -4.05 -1.88 -5.01
CA GLU A 94 -5.42 -2.00 -4.51
C GLU A 94 -5.80 -3.47 -4.28
N TYR A 95 -5.50 -4.35 -5.25
CA TYR A 95 -5.79 -5.77 -5.15
C TYR A 95 -5.21 -6.38 -3.87
N TRP A 96 -3.93 -6.08 -3.58
CA TRP A 96 -3.25 -6.59 -2.40
C TRP A 96 -3.78 -5.99 -1.10
N LEU A 97 -3.98 -4.68 -1.04
CA LEU A 97 -4.53 -4.03 0.15
C LEU A 97 -5.91 -4.57 0.49
N ARG A 98 -6.77 -4.83 -0.52
CA ARG A 98 -8.10 -5.42 -0.31
C ARG A 98 -8.09 -6.81 0.33
N LYS A 99 -6.98 -7.57 0.25
CA LYS A 99 -6.86 -8.86 0.93
C LYS A 99 -6.78 -8.71 2.45
N VAL A 100 -6.14 -7.64 2.91
CA VAL A 100 -5.79 -7.46 4.32
C VAL A 100 -6.71 -6.50 5.05
N ILE A 101 -7.31 -5.51 4.38
CA ILE A 101 -8.21 -4.55 5.04
C ILE A 101 -9.47 -5.19 5.59
N VAL A 102 -9.99 -4.59 6.66
CA VAL A 102 -11.38 -4.78 7.08
C VAL A 102 -12.23 -3.88 6.22
N LEU A 103 -13.06 -4.45 5.35
CA LEU A 103 -14.04 -3.63 4.63
C LEU A 103 -15.03 -3.06 5.65
N PRO A 104 -15.36 -1.76 5.59
CA PRO A 104 -16.45 -1.24 6.40
C PRO A 104 -17.69 -2.06 6.08
N SER A 105 -18.31 -2.64 7.11
CA SER A 105 -19.63 -3.24 7.00
C SER A 105 -20.56 -2.15 6.48
N VAL A 106 -21.08 -2.34 5.27
CA VAL A 106 -22.14 -1.48 4.74
C VAL A 106 -23.32 -1.66 5.67
N SER A 107 -23.61 -0.67 6.51
CA SER A 107 -24.87 -0.63 7.23
C SER A 107 -25.96 -0.48 6.16
N PRO A 108 -26.90 -1.42 6.02
CA PRO A 108 -28.08 -1.17 5.20
C PRO A 108 -28.86 -0.04 5.87
N GLU A 109 -29.11 1.04 5.12
CA GLU A 109 -30.12 2.05 5.45
C GLU A 109 -31.53 1.43 5.42
#